data_AF-A0A0F5IKK3-F1
#
_entry.id   AF-A0A0F5IKK3-F1
#
_cell.length_a   1.000
_cell.length_b   1.000
_cell.length_c   1.000
_cell.angle_alpha   90.00
_cell.angle_beta   90.00
_cell.angle_gamma   90.00
#
_symmetry.space_group_name_H-M   'P 1'
#
loop_
_entity.id
_entity.type
_entity.pdbx_description
1 polymer ?
#
loop_
_entity_poly.entity_id
_entity_poly.type
_entity_poly.pdbx_seq_one_letter_code
_entity_poly.pdbx_strand_id
1 'polypeptide(L)' 'MQKLRCIIERITYQNFQNEYSVIKVKVKGYNDLLTLAGNLLEVPAASVLLCEGDWKVDIV' A
#
# COMPACT_ATOMS: atom_id res chain seq x y z
N MET A 1 2.42 -7.50 14.64
CA MET A 1 1.82 -7.14 13.35
C MET A 1 2.83 -7.43 12.25
N GLN A 2 2.40 -7.89 11.08
CA GLN A 2 3.32 -8.26 10.01
C GLN A 2 3.79 -7.01 9.26
N LYS A 3 5.09 -6.93 8.96
CA LYS A 3 5.67 -5.82 8.18
C LYS A 3 5.67 -6.14 6.70
N LEU A 4 5.27 -5.19 5.87
CA LEU A 4 5.27 -5.30 4.41
C LEU A 4 6.13 -4.20 3.81
N ARG A 5 7.18 -4.58 3.07
CA ARG A 5 7.98 -3.63 2.30
C ARG A 5 7.45 -3.55 0.87
N CYS A 6 7.11 -2.36 0.42
CA CYS A 6 6.52 -2.15 -0.91
C CYS A 6 6.97 -0.84 -1.56
N ILE A 7 6.71 -0.71 -2.85
CA ILE A 7 6.93 0.52 -3.63
C ILE A 7 5.56 1.02 -4.09
N ILE A 8 5.27 2.30 -3.91
CA ILE A 8 4.03 2.90 -4.43
C ILE A 8 4.13 3.03 -5.94
N GLU A 9 3.28 2.33 -6.68
CA GLU A 9 3.20 2.46 -8.13
C GLU A 9 2.18 3.51 -8.54
N ARG A 10 1.04 3.56 -7.82
CA ARG A 10 -0.04 4.51 -8.10
C ARG A 10 -0.92 4.73 -6.87
N ILE A 11 -1.25 5.98 -6.62
CA ILE A 11 -2.30 6.36 -5.66
C ILE A 11 -3.64 6.32 -6.39
N THR A 12 -4.60 5.55 -5.86
CA THR A 12 -5.92 5.40 -6.47
C THR A 12 -7.00 6.23 -5.76
N TYR A 13 -6.82 6.48 -4.47
CA TYR A 13 -7.68 7.34 -3.67
C TYR A 13 -6.90 7.91 -2.49
N GLN A 14 -7.16 9.16 -2.14
CA GLN A 14 -6.67 9.82 -0.95
C GLN A 14 -7.76 10.71 -0.36
N ASN A 15 -8.00 10.55 0.94
CA ASN A 15 -8.81 11.46 1.74
C ASN A 15 -7.90 12.28 2.65
N PHE A 16 -7.69 13.55 2.30
CA PHE A 16 -6.85 14.46 3.07
C PHE A 16 -7.44 14.84 4.44
N GLN A 17 -8.73 14.63 4.68
CA GLN A 17 -9.34 14.96 5.98
C GLN A 17 -9.04 13.92 7.06
N ASN A 18 -8.82 12.65 6.68
CA ASN A 18 -8.59 11.55 7.63
C ASN A 18 -7.41 10.64 7.27
N GLU A 19 -6.60 11.04 6.29
CA GLU A 19 -5.39 10.35 5.82
C GLU A 19 -5.62 8.96 5.22
N TYR A 20 -6.89 8.58 4.98
CA TYR A 20 -7.21 7.29 4.38
C TYR A 20 -6.81 7.27 2.91
N SER A 21 -6.02 6.26 2.54
CA SER A 21 -5.48 6.09 1.20
C SER A 21 -5.74 4.68 0.70
N VAL A 22 -6.04 4.57 -0.60
CA VAL A 22 -6.02 3.30 -1.33
C VAL A 22 -4.96 3.42 -2.43
N ILE A 23 -3.97 2.54 -2.38
CA ILE A 23 -2.79 2.61 -3.26
C ILE A 23 -2.50 1.26 -3.89
N LYS A 24 -1.97 1.30 -5.12
CA LYS A 24 -1.39 0.14 -5.80
C LYS A 24 0.10 0.12 -5.55
N VAL A 25 0.58 -1.03 -5.08
CA VAL A 25 1.98 -1.20 -4.69
C VAL A 25 2.60 -2.41 -5.34
N LYS A 26 3.91 -2.34 -5.55
CA LYS A 26 4.74 -3.48 -5.93
C LYS A 26 5.37 -4.07 -4.67
N VAL A 27 5.19 -5.38 -4.48
CA VAL A 27 5.77 -6.13 -3.37
C VAL A 27 6.70 -7.20 -3.94
N LYS A 28 7.88 -7.36 -3.35
CA LYS A 28 8.82 -8.40 -3.77
C LYS A 28 8.18 -9.78 -3.61
N GLY A 29 8.24 -10.61 -4.66
CA GLY A 29 7.68 -11.96 -4.68
C GLY A 29 6.24 -12.05 -5.21
N TYR A 30 5.59 -10.91 -5.46
CA TYR A 30 4.30 -10.86 -6.15
C TYR A 30 4.50 -10.33 -7.56
N ASN A 31 3.86 -10.99 -8.54
CA ASN A 31 3.94 -10.59 -9.94
C ASN A 31 3.03 -9.37 -10.21
N ASP A 32 1.87 -9.34 -9.58
CA ASP A 32 0.86 -8.31 -9.77
C ASP A 32 0.97 -7.18 -8.74
N LEU A 33 0.34 -6.05 -9.08
CA LEU A 33 0.20 -4.92 -8.15
C LEU A 33 -0.84 -5.26 -7.08
N LEU A 34 -0.41 -5.20 -5.83
CA LEU A 34 -1.29 -5.38 -4.69
C LEU A 34 -1.98 -4.07 -4.33
N THR A 35 -3.15 -4.15 -3.71
CA THR A 35 -3.85 -3.00 -3.13
C THR A 35 -3.50 -2.91 -1.65
N LEU A 36 -3.04 -1.75 -1.20
CA LEU A 36 -3.02 -1.40 0.22
C LEU A 36 -4.10 -0.36 0.51
N ALA A 37 -4.78 -0.53 1.64
CA ALA A 37 -5.77 0.40 2.14
C ALA A 37 -5.48 0.68 3.61
N GLY A 38 -5.44 1.96 3.98
CA GLY A 38 -5.15 2.37 5.35
C GLY A 38 -4.76 3.84 5.45
N ASN A 39 -4.33 4.25 6.64
CA ASN A 39 -3.85 5.60 6.88
C ASN A 39 -2.42 5.76 6.36
N LEU A 40 -2.21 6.78 5.55
CA LEU A 40 -0.93 7.07 4.95
C LEU A 40 -0.76 8.59 4.86
N LEU A 41 0.34 9.09 5.43
CA LEU A 41 0.76 10.48 5.24
C LEU A 41 0.95 10.77 3.76
N GLU A 42 0.92 12.04 3.36
CA GLU A 42 1.16 12.41 1.96
C GLU A 42 2.56 11.94 1.51
N VAL A 43 2.60 10.89 0.69
CA VAL A 43 3.83 10.35 0.09
C VAL A 43 3.65 10.21 -1.43
N PRO A 44 4.66 10.58 -2.23
CA PRO A 44 4.57 10.49 -3.68
C PRO A 44 4.68 9.04 -4.16
N ALA A 45 4.23 8.80 -5.40
CA ALA A 45 4.55 7.58 -6.12
C ALA A 45 6.08 7.36 -6.22
N ALA A 46 6.49 6.10 -6.44
CA ALA A 46 7.86 5.61 -6.36
C ALA A 46 8.49 5.62 -4.95
N SER A 47 7.77 6.06 -3.91
CA SER A 47 8.23 5.94 -2.52
C SER A 47 8.31 4.48 -2.07
N VAL A 48 9.35 4.14 -1.31
CA VAL A 48 9.48 2.84 -0.64
C VAL A 48 8.86 2.93 0.74
N LEU A 49 7.86 2.09 1.02
CA LEU A 49 7.19 2.03 2.30
C LEU A 49 7.56 0.76 3.07
N LEU A 50 7.59 0.89 4.39
CA LEU A 50 7.53 -0.22 5.33
C LEU A 50 6.21 -0.08 6.11
N CYS A 51 5.22 -0.88 5.74
CA CYS A 51 3.88 -0.83 6.32
C CYS A 51 3.73 -1.89 7.41
N GLU A 52 2.91 -1.61 8.42
CA GLU A 52 2.49 -2.57 9.43
C GLU A 52 0.98 -2.75 9.34
N GLY A 53 0.50 -3.99 9.37
CA GLY A 53 -0.93 -4.25 9.22
C GLY A 53 -1.28 -5.74 9.20
N ASP A 54 -2.56 -5.99 8.98
CA ASP A 54 -3.12 -7.31 8.75
C ASP A 54 -3.33 -7.51 7.25
N TRP A 55 -2.50 -8.38 6.66
CA TRP A 55 -2.50 -8.61 5.23
C TRP A 55 -3.31 -9.85 4.89
N LYS A 56 -4.32 -9.67 4.03
CA LYS A 56 -5.05 -10.80 3.46
C LYS A 56 -4.51 -11.06 2.05
N VAL A 57 -4.02 -12.28 1.82
CA VAL A 57 -3.77 -12.78 0.47
C VAL A 57 -4.98 -13.61 0.09
N ASP A 58 -5.82 -13.11 -0.82
CA ASP A 58 -6.87 -13.93 -1.40
C ASP A 58 -6.21 -14.98 -2.30
N ILE A 59 -6.12 -16.20 -1.82
CA ILE A 59 -5.76 -17.37 -2.63
C ILE A 59 -7.06 -17.78 -3.32
N VAL A 60 -7.13 -17.58 -4.63
CA VAL A 60 -8.23 -18.06 -5.47
C VAL A 60 -8.16 -19.58 -5.57
#